data_AF-A0A815JE44-F1
#
_entry.id   AF-A0A815JE44-F1
#
_cell.length_a   1.000
_cell.length_b   1.000
_cell.length_c   1.000
_cell.angle_alpha   90.00
_cell.angle_beta   90.00
_cell.angle_gamma   90.00
#
_symmetry.space_group_name_H-M   'P 1'
#
loop_
_entity.id
_entity.type
_entity.pdbx_description
1 polymer ?
#
loop_
_entity_poly.entity_id
_entity_poly.type
_entity_poly.pdbx_seq_one_letter_code
_entity_poly.pdbx_strand_id
1 'polypeptide(L)'
;SVTHRTEFQEITFDDHHYAIFNIPGLIEADQTRVDINKREIDQAFTQRPNSLIIYVFGQQNGRIRDEDVVAFNAINAAYPLNIESLLLVVNGLPATRPKNYEGEVMLMLQDIIQVPIAAERVCFLNHIDRENSNERQALRKQLLSFIVELSPTEHVKAHDIRLKVEEVAMLKKQIEEMAKEFNANKVHFEDEIRQQQKRYDDLITHQKAETESYHRIIERQAEEAKEMRQSQEAQVQQMQQQLETMQQEHQRLRDEMATKTKAEAQAMQRALEASNQAQLALMNKMVEIQSRPPTVIEQSRRPSCFMAGTLVRMADGTDKSIEKIQVGDIVMGASNQPHVVMFLDVEQLEGRYLYGINDFPPFFTSEHVFLTSDG
;
A
#
# COMPACT_ATOMS: atom_id res chain seq x y z
N SER A 1 49.05 46.97 -8.27
CA SER A 1 49.20 45.73 -9.06
C SER A 1 48.51 44.61 -8.29
N VAL A 2 48.34 43.40 -8.86
CA VAL A 2 48.25 42.22 -7.99
C VAL A 2 49.66 41.93 -7.53
N THR A 3 49.95 42.16 -6.24
CA THR A 3 51.22 41.78 -5.62
C THR A 3 51.12 40.35 -5.10
N HIS A 4 52.26 39.65 -5.08
CA HIS A 4 52.41 38.31 -4.50
C HIS A 4 53.48 38.26 -3.39
N ARG A 5 53.86 39.44 -2.90
CA ARG A 5 54.77 39.70 -1.78
C ARG A 5 54.34 41.04 -1.17
N THR A 6 54.51 41.21 0.12
CA THR A 6 54.25 42.48 0.79
C THR A 6 55.34 43.49 0.42
N GLU A 7 55.03 44.37 -0.51
CA GLU A 7 55.83 45.56 -0.85
C GLU A 7 55.41 46.73 0.05
N PHE A 8 56.33 47.65 0.39
CA PHE A 8 55.95 48.89 1.08
C PHE A 8 56.56 50.13 0.43
N GLN A 9 55.85 51.25 0.54
CA GLN A 9 56.31 52.57 0.10
C GLN A 9 56.13 53.59 1.23
N GLU A 10 57.19 54.31 1.56
CA GLU A 10 57.12 55.45 2.48
C GLU A 10 56.70 56.71 1.72
N ILE A 11 55.75 57.46 2.28
CA ILE A 11 55.29 58.75 1.78
C ILE A 11 55.20 59.77 2.92
N THR A 12 55.40 61.04 2.58
CA THR A 12 55.03 62.18 3.45
C THR A 12 53.83 62.90 2.84
N PHE A 13 52.88 63.30 3.67
CA PHE A 13 51.73 64.11 3.28
C PHE A 13 51.24 64.94 4.48
N ASP A 14 51.03 66.25 4.28
CA ASP A 14 50.59 67.21 5.30
C ASP A 14 51.26 66.98 6.68
N ASP A 15 52.60 67.03 6.67
CA ASP A 15 53.54 66.79 7.78
C ASP A 15 53.51 65.41 8.46
N HIS A 16 52.67 64.48 7.97
CA HIS A 16 52.60 63.09 8.44
C HIS A 16 53.43 62.15 7.55
N HIS A 17 54.14 61.21 8.17
CA HIS A 17 54.88 60.13 7.49
C HIS A 17 54.11 58.81 7.58
N TYR A 18 53.85 58.18 6.44
CA TYR A 18 53.15 56.89 6.35
C TYR A 18 54.01 55.87 5.59
N ALA A 19 54.07 54.64 6.10
CA ALA A 19 54.55 53.49 5.35
C ALA A 19 53.33 52.69 4.86
N ILE A 20 53.05 52.74 3.55
CA ILE A 20 51.92 52.02 2.93
C ILE A 20 52.39 50.62 2.55
N PHE A 21 51.76 49.58 3.11
CA PHE A 21 52.02 48.18 2.80
C PHE A 21 51.01 47.66 1.78
N ASN A 22 51.48 47.22 0.61
CA ASN A 22 50.66 46.68 -0.48
C ASN A 22 50.61 45.14 -0.40
N ILE A 23 49.84 44.67 0.59
CA ILE A 23 49.69 43.26 0.98
C ILE A 23 49.00 42.46 -0.14
N PRO A 24 49.41 41.20 -0.44
CA PRO A 24 48.79 40.37 -1.47
C PRO A 24 47.34 39.98 -1.13
N GLY A 25 46.51 39.82 -2.17
CA GLY A 25 45.11 39.39 -2.03
C GLY A 25 44.98 37.93 -1.57
N LEU A 26 43.98 37.62 -0.75
CA LEU A 26 43.84 36.30 -0.14
C LEU A 26 43.17 35.24 -1.04
N ILE A 27 42.39 35.65 -2.06
CA ILE A 27 41.73 34.75 -3.00
C ILE A 27 42.63 34.53 -4.22
N GLU A 28 43.08 33.30 -4.41
CA GLU A 28 43.89 32.83 -5.54
C GLU A 28 43.39 31.44 -5.97
N ALA A 29 43.60 31.06 -7.23
CA ALA A 29 43.16 29.75 -7.75
C ALA A 29 44.07 28.56 -7.35
N ASP A 30 45.24 28.84 -6.79
CA ASP A 30 46.21 27.85 -6.30
C ASP A 30 46.35 27.98 -4.78
N GLN A 31 46.05 26.89 -4.06
CA GLN A 31 46.18 26.83 -2.60
C GLN A 31 47.60 27.20 -2.12
N THR A 32 48.63 26.88 -2.91
CA THR A 32 50.03 27.24 -2.61
C THR A 32 50.21 28.76 -2.57
N ARG A 33 49.49 29.51 -3.42
CA ARG A 33 49.50 30.97 -3.44
C ARG A 33 48.69 31.55 -2.30
N VAL A 34 47.51 30.99 -2.02
CA VAL A 34 46.70 31.31 -0.84
C VAL A 34 47.56 31.20 0.44
N ASP A 35 48.28 30.09 0.61
CA ASP A 35 49.08 29.83 1.82
C ASP A 35 50.38 30.63 1.89
N ILE A 36 50.89 31.15 0.77
CA ILE A 36 51.95 32.18 0.76
C ILE A 36 51.36 33.54 1.16
N ASN A 37 50.22 33.93 0.59
CA ASN A 37 49.59 35.22 0.84
C ASN A 37 49.13 35.34 2.30
N LYS A 38 48.62 34.25 2.92
CA LYS A 38 48.37 34.15 4.38
C LYS A 38 49.61 34.54 5.22
N ARG A 39 50.81 34.06 4.83
CA ARG A 39 52.07 34.35 5.55
C ARG A 39 52.55 35.78 5.33
N GLU A 40 52.40 36.32 4.12
CA GLU A 40 52.76 37.69 3.79
C GLU A 40 51.81 38.71 4.50
N ILE A 41 50.55 38.34 4.75
CA ILE A 41 49.60 39.05 5.63
C ILE A 41 50.06 38.98 7.09
N ASP A 42 50.26 37.76 7.64
CA ASP A 42 50.72 37.55 9.02
C ASP A 42 52.02 38.35 9.30
N GLN A 43 52.95 38.35 8.34
CA GLN A 43 54.22 39.08 8.41
C GLN A 43 54.01 40.60 8.42
N ALA A 44 53.09 41.14 7.62
CA ALA A 44 52.80 42.58 7.58
C ALA A 44 52.29 43.08 8.94
N PHE A 45 51.29 42.39 9.51
CA PHE A 45 50.78 42.69 10.86
C PHE A 45 51.85 42.51 11.94
N THR A 46 52.70 41.48 11.86
CA THR A 46 53.79 41.27 12.82
C THR A 46 54.85 42.38 12.76
N GLN A 47 55.12 42.96 11.58
CA GLN A 47 56.06 44.07 11.42
C GLN A 47 55.48 45.43 11.83
N ARG A 48 54.18 45.66 11.63
CA ARG A 48 53.48 46.92 11.94
C ARG A 48 52.15 46.65 12.65
N PRO A 49 52.17 46.13 13.90
CA PRO A 49 50.95 45.74 14.60
C PRO A 49 50.07 46.95 14.91
N ASN A 50 50.65 48.08 15.31
CA ASN A 50 49.93 49.35 15.40
C ASN A 50 49.84 50.01 14.01
N SER A 51 48.69 49.92 13.35
CA SER A 51 48.51 50.36 11.96
C SER A 51 47.07 50.75 11.58
N LEU A 52 46.95 51.42 10.42
CA LEU A 52 45.69 51.72 9.74
C LEU A 52 45.45 50.68 8.63
N ILE A 53 44.23 50.17 8.54
CA ILE A 53 43.84 49.11 7.60
C ILE A 53 42.88 49.69 6.57
N ILE A 54 43.30 49.68 5.31
CA ILE A 54 42.49 50.12 4.17
C ILE A 54 42.12 48.88 3.37
N TYR A 55 40.87 48.41 3.51
CA TYR A 55 40.40 47.23 2.78
C TYR A 55 39.67 47.65 1.50
N VAL A 56 40.15 47.18 0.36
CA VAL A 56 39.63 47.60 -0.96
C VAL A 56 38.74 46.52 -1.54
N PHE A 57 37.43 46.76 -1.52
CA PHE A 57 36.46 45.98 -2.26
C PHE A 57 36.55 46.32 -3.75
N GLY A 58 36.80 45.30 -4.57
CA GLY A 58 36.52 45.33 -5.98
C GLY A 58 35.02 45.24 -6.23
N GLN A 59 34.65 45.40 -7.50
CA GLN A 59 33.28 45.19 -7.95
C GLN A 59 33.22 44.38 -9.24
N GLN A 60 32.01 43.94 -9.56
CA GLN A 60 31.62 43.44 -10.86
C GLN A 60 30.15 43.84 -11.08
N ASN A 61 29.86 44.53 -12.20
CA ASN A 61 28.52 44.98 -12.57
C ASN A 61 27.76 45.76 -11.47
N GLY A 62 28.45 46.59 -10.69
CA GLY A 62 27.86 47.36 -9.58
C GLY A 62 27.52 46.53 -8.33
N ARG A 63 28.13 45.36 -8.15
CA ARG A 63 28.10 44.61 -6.88
C ARG A 63 29.52 44.38 -6.37
N ILE A 64 29.67 44.38 -5.04
CA ILE A 64 30.88 43.86 -4.39
C ILE A 64 31.04 42.39 -4.76
N ARG A 65 32.29 41.90 -4.80
CA ARG A 65 32.57 40.49 -5.08
C ARG A 65 32.45 39.66 -3.81
N ASP A 66 31.76 38.52 -3.90
CA ASP A 66 31.66 37.55 -2.81
C ASP A 66 33.06 37.05 -2.35
N GLU A 67 34.01 37.00 -3.28
CA GLU A 67 35.44 36.73 -3.05
C GLU A 67 36.08 37.72 -2.07
N ASP A 68 35.91 39.03 -2.33
CA ASP A 68 36.46 40.11 -1.49
C ASP A 68 35.80 40.12 -0.10
N VAL A 69 34.53 39.73 -0.02
CA VAL A 69 33.77 39.52 1.23
C VAL A 69 34.29 38.35 2.05
N VAL A 70 34.55 37.19 1.41
CA VAL A 70 35.09 36.02 2.11
C VAL A 70 36.51 36.31 2.60
N ALA A 71 37.33 37.01 1.80
CA ALA A 71 38.66 37.44 2.22
C ALA A 71 38.62 38.44 3.39
N PHE A 72 37.71 39.43 3.39
CA PHE A 72 37.54 40.34 4.52
C PHE A 72 37.20 39.57 5.79
N ASN A 73 36.18 38.71 5.72
CA ASN A 73 35.70 37.97 6.88
C ASN A 73 36.73 36.95 7.40
N ALA A 74 37.57 36.38 6.53
CA ALA A 74 38.68 35.51 6.93
C ALA A 74 39.81 36.29 7.64
N ILE A 75 40.13 37.50 7.16
CA ILE A 75 41.12 38.38 7.80
C ILE A 75 40.59 38.91 9.13
N ASN A 76 39.35 39.41 9.18
CA ASN A 76 38.72 39.95 10.40
C ASN A 76 38.51 38.89 11.50
N ALA A 77 38.31 37.62 11.14
CA ALA A 77 38.26 36.52 12.10
C ALA A 77 39.64 36.14 12.68
N ALA A 78 40.71 36.32 11.89
CA ALA A 78 42.10 36.09 12.30
C ALA A 78 42.68 37.28 13.09
N TYR A 79 42.34 38.50 12.68
CA TYR A 79 42.76 39.78 13.23
C TYR A 79 41.50 40.64 13.45
N PRO A 80 40.90 40.68 14.66
CA PRO A 80 39.68 41.44 14.92
C PRO A 80 39.90 42.95 14.71
N LEU A 81 39.48 43.47 13.56
CA LEU A 81 39.84 44.81 13.11
C LEU A 81 39.04 45.88 13.88
N ASN A 82 39.74 46.78 14.57
CA ASN A 82 39.09 47.91 15.24
C ASN A 82 38.64 48.96 14.21
N ILE A 83 37.35 49.30 14.24
CA ILE A 83 36.71 50.25 13.31
C ILE A 83 37.36 51.65 13.31
N GLU A 84 37.97 52.09 14.41
CA GLU A 84 38.65 53.39 14.44
C GLU A 84 39.92 53.44 13.57
N SER A 85 40.46 52.27 13.21
CA SER A 85 41.63 52.12 12.33
C SER A 85 41.29 51.59 10.93
N LEU A 86 40.02 51.28 10.68
CA LEU A 86 39.55 50.58 9.48
C LEU A 86 38.84 51.53 8.51
N LEU A 87 39.30 51.53 7.26
CA LEU A 87 38.66 52.19 6.14
C LEU A 87 38.28 51.16 5.08
N LEU A 88 36.99 51.05 4.76
CA LEU A 88 36.52 50.24 3.65
C LEU A 88 36.48 51.11 2.39
N VAL A 89 36.98 50.61 1.26
CA VAL A 89 37.04 51.36 0.00
C VAL A 89 36.34 50.56 -1.09
N VAL A 90 35.24 51.10 -1.62
CA VAL A 90 34.53 50.49 -2.75
C VAL A 90 35.01 51.16 -4.04
N ASN A 91 35.80 50.42 -4.83
CA ASN A 91 36.66 51.01 -5.87
C ASN A 91 36.11 50.84 -7.31
N GLY A 92 36.41 51.80 -8.18
CA GLY A 92 36.12 51.75 -9.61
C GLY A 92 34.66 52.00 -9.99
N LEU A 93 33.91 52.73 -9.18
CA LEU A 93 32.47 52.93 -9.34
C LEU A 93 32.12 53.65 -10.65
N PRO A 94 31.15 53.14 -11.43
CA PRO A 94 30.70 53.82 -12.64
C PRO A 94 30.02 55.14 -12.28
N ALA A 95 30.26 56.18 -13.09
CA ALA A 95 29.60 57.49 -12.97
C ALA A 95 28.09 57.42 -13.25
N THR A 96 27.61 56.35 -13.89
CA THR A 96 26.21 56.08 -14.24
C THR A 96 25.43 55.30 -13.17
N ARG A 97 26.00 55.11 -11.96
CA ARG A 97 25.34 54.35 -10.87
C ARG A 97 24.03 55.01 -10.39
N PRO A 98 23.06 54.22 -9.87
CA PRO A 98 21.85 54.76 -9.23
C PRO A 98 22.14 55.73 -8.09
N LYS A 99 21.28 56.73 -7.88
CA LYS A 99 21.45 57.75 -6.81
C LYS A 99 21.44 57.16 -5.39
N ASN A 100 20.82 56.00 -5.20
CA ASN A 100 20.71 55.28 -3.94
C ASN A 100 21.77 54.17 -3.76
N TYR A 101 22.64 53.96 -4.75
CA TYR A 101 23.64 52.88 -4.78
C TYR A 101 24.47 52.79 -3.51
N GLU A 102 24.95 53.94 -3.02
CA GLU A 102 25.85 53.98 -1.86
C GLU A 102 25.12 53.60 -0.57
N GLY A 103 23.82 53.92 -0.46
CA GLY A 103 22.96 53.44 0.62
C GLY A 103 22.63 51.94 0.52
N GLU A 104 22.36 51.42 -0.68
CA GLU A 104 22.17 49.97 -0.89
C GLU A 104 23.44 49.17 -0.53
N VAL A 105 24.61 49.67 -0.92
CA VAL A 105 25.91 49.05 -0.59
C VAL A 105 26.24 49.19 0.89
N MET A 106 25.91 50.30 1.56
CA MET A 106 26.08 50.42 3.03
C MET A 106 25.25 49.37 3.78
N LEU A 107 23.98 49.18 3.41
CA LEU A 107 23.13 48.15 4.02
C LEU A 107 23.67 46.74 3.77
N MET A 108 24.13 46.47 2.54
CA MET A 108 24.77 45.20 2.18
C MET A 108 26.06 44.95 2.98
N LEU A 109 26.92 45.95 3.14
CA LEU A 109 28.15 45.86 3.94
C LEU A 109 27.85 45.56 5.41
N GLN A 110 26.85 46.22 6.00
CA GLN A 110 26.46 46.02 7.41
C GLN A 110 25.94 44.60 7.68
N ASP A 111 25.11 44.05 6.78
CA ASP A 111 24.61 42.66 6.88
C ASP A 111 25.73 41.60 6.70
N ILE A 112 26.59 41.80 5.70
CA ILE A 112 27.60 40.82 5.29
C ILE A 112 28.84 40.80 6.19
N ILE A 113 29.27 41.95 6.70
CA ILE A 113 30.53 42.07 7.46
C ILE A 113 30.31 41.83 8.97
N GLN A 114 29.07 41.96 9.46
CA GLN A 114 28.69 41.74 10.87
C GLN A 114 29.41 42.65 11.88
N VAL A 115 30.09 43.70 11.40
CA VAL A 115 30.66 44.81 12.18
C VAL A 115 29.75 46.03 11.98
N PRO A 116 29.39 46.80 13.04
CA PRO A 116 28.63 48.03 12.90
C PRO A 116 29.43 49.13 12.18
N ILE A 117 29.31 49.22 10.85
CA ILE A 117 30.09 50.15 10.03
C ILE A 117 29.35 51.50 9.88
N ALA A 118 30.00 52.57 10.33
CA ALA A 118 29.58 53.96 10.12
C ALA A 118 29.89 54.43 8.69
N ALA A 119 29.12 55.38 8.14
CA ALA A 119 29.27 55.83 6.75
C ALA A 119 30.61 56.55 6.50
N GLU A 120 31.12 57.22 7.54
CA GLU A 120 32.41 57.91 7.63
C GLU A 120 33.60 56.94 7.54
N ARG A 121 33.36 55.62 7.64
CA ARG A 121 34.38 54.56 7.48
C ARG A 121 34.28 53.83 6.13
N VAL A 122 33.48 54.34 5.18
CA VAL A 122 33.35 53.77 3.82
C VAL A 122 33.58 54.82 2.73
N CYS A 123 34.67 54.66 1.97
CA CYS A 123 35.05 55.56 0.88
C CYS A 123 34.62 55.00 -0.49
N PHE A 124 33.67 55.68 -1.14
CA PHE A 124 33.20 55.33 -2.48
C PHE A 124 34.05 56.02 -3.55
N LEU A 125 34.90 55.26 -4.26
CA LEU A 125 35.82 55.79 -5.28
C LEU A 125 35.31 55.50 -6.70
N ASN A 126 35.18 56.56 -7.50
CA ASN A 126 34.81 56.48 -8.91
C ASN A 126 35.89 55.77 -9.74
N HIS A 127 35.48 55.19 -10.87
CA HIS A 127 36.39 54.87 -11.96
C HIS A 127 37.04 56.17 -12.47
N ILE A 128 38.35 56.16 -12.71
CA ILE A 128 39.12 57.28 -13.23
C ILE A 128 39.96 56.85 -14.42
N ASP A 129 40.25 57.79 -15.32
CA ASP A 129 41.39 57.65 -16.22
C ASP A 129 42.69 57.67 -15.40
N ARG A 130 43.53 56.66 -15.61
CA ARG A 130 44.82 56.50 -14.92
C ARG A 130 45.90 57.39 -15.49
N GLU A 131 45.77 57.84 -16.73
CA GLU A 131 46.73 58.78 -17.32
C GLU A 131 46.42 60.22 -16.92
N ASN A 132 45.14 60.57 -16.73
CA ASN A 132 44.72 61.87 -16.21
C ASN A 132 45.35 62.15 -14.81
N SER A 133 46.21 63.17 -14.73
CA SER A 133 46.84 63.61 -13.48
C SER A 133 45.82 64.19 -12.49
N ASN A 134 44.79 64.86 -13.00
CA ASN A 134 43.87 65.66 -12.19
C ASN A 134 42.84 64.74 -11.50
N GLU A 135 42.35 63.72 -12.20
CA GLU A 135 41.51 62.67 -11.60
C GLU A 135 42.28 61.86 -10.55
N ARG A 136 43.54 61.48 -10.82
CA ARG A 136 44.42 60.84 -9.82
C ARG A 136 44.64 61.72 -8.59
N GLN A 137 44.86 63.02 -8.76
CA GLN A 137 45.06 63.95 -7.65
C GLN A 137 43.77 64.17 -6.85
N ALA A 138 42.61 64.25 -7.53
CA ALA A 138 41.30 64.34 -6.88
C ALA A 138 40.99 63.08 -6.05
N LEU A 139 41.16 61.89 -6.64
CA LEU A 139 40.98 60.61 -5.94
C LEU A 139 41.96 60.46 -4.76
N ARG A 140 43.23 60.85 -4.93
CA ARG A 140 44.21 60.87 -3.82
C ARG A 140 43.76 61.81 -2.69
N LYS A 141 43.27 63.01 -3.01
CA LYS A 141 42.76 63.96 -2.00
C LYS A 141 41.52 63.41 -1.29
N GLN A 142 40.58 62.80 -2.02
CA GLN A 142 39.41 62.16 -1.45
C GLN A 142 39.80 61.03 -0.49
N LEU A 143 40.69 60.11 -0.89
CA LEU A 143 41.09 59.01 -0.02
C LEU A 143 41.82 59.51 1.24
N LEU A 144 42.68 60.53 1.10
CA LEU A 144 43.43 61.10 2.23
C LEU A 144 42.54 61.80 3.26
N SER A 145 41.42 62.42 2.88
CA SER A 145 40.52 63.04 3.87
C SER A 145 39.85 62.01 4.79
N PHE A 146 39.64 60.77 4.35
CA PHE A 146 39.20 59.68 5.23
C PHE A 146 40.36 59.16 6.10
N ILE A 147 41.58 59.05 5.54
CA ILE A 147 42.75 58.49 6.25
C ILE A 147 43.14 59.34 7.47
N VAL A 148 43.05 60.68 7.40
CA VAL A 148 43.38 61.57 8.53
C VAL A 148 42.34 61.56 9.66
N GLU A 149 41.17 60.96 9.44
CA GLU A 149 40.10 60.81 10.44
C GLU A 149 40.14 59.43 11.15
N LEU A 150 41.13 58.59 10.85
CA LEU A 150 41.36 57.30 11.49
C LEU A 150 42.42 57.39 12.59
N SER A 151 42.31 56.53 13.60
CA SER A 151 43.34 56.32 14.62
C SER A 151 43.96 54.93 14.47
N PRO A 152 45.29 54.78 14.36
CA PRO A 152 45.92 53.46 14.29
C PRO A 152 45.72 52.69 15.60
N THR A 153 45.52 51.37 15.49
CA THR A 153 45.34 50.47 16.63
C THR A 153 46.18 49.21 16.49
N GLU A 154 46.40 48.50 17.59
CA GLU A 154 47.21 47.29 17.62
C GLU A 154 46.42 46.05 17.18
N HIS A 155 46.74 45.52 15.99
CA HIS A 155 46.09 44.36 15.38
C HIS A 155 46.81 43.07 15.77
N VAL A 156 46.31 42.41 16.83
CA VAL A 156 46.86 41.14 17.33
C VAL A 156 46.16 39.95 16.68
N LYS A 157 46.92 38.93 16.27
CA LYS A 157 46.39 37.68 15.69
C LYS A 157 45.67 36.86 16.77
N ALA A 158 44.37 36.66 16.61
CA ALA A 158 43.53 35.81 17.45
C ALA A 158 43.43 34.37 16.92
N HIS A 159 43.37 34.19 15.59
CA HIS A 159 43.21 32.90 14.94
C HIS A 159 44.00 32.82 13.62
N ASP A 160 44.15 31.62 13.05
CA ASP A 160 44.66 31.48 11.68
C ASP A 160 43.63 31.93 10.63
N ILE A 161 44.13 32.54 9.55
CA ILE A 161 43.34 32.95 8.39
C ILE A 161 42.80 31.69 7.67
N ARG A 162 41.49 31.46 7.74
CA ARG A 162 40.78 30.32 7.11
C ARG A 162 39.73 30.82 6.13
N LEU A 163 39.72 30.25 4.92
CA LEU A 163 38.74 30.61 3.90
C LEU A 163 37.55 29.65 3.92
N LYS A 164 36.32 30.16 4.04
CA LYS A 164 35.09 29.34 3.95
C LYS A 164 34.97 28.57 2.62
N VAL A 165 35.67 29.01 1.57
CA VAL A 165 35.77 28.30 0.29
C VAL A 165 36.51 26.95 0.43
N GLU A 166 37.53 26.87 1.30
CA GLU A 166 38.25 25.62 1.61
C GLU A 166 37.29 24.61 2.26
N GLU A 167 36.47 25.06 3.20
CA GLU A 167 35.42 24.25 3.87
C GLU A 167 34.36 23.76 2.88
N VAL A 168 33.84 24.65 2.01
CA VAL A 168 32.84 24.30 0.99
C VAL A 168 33.42 23.33 -0.06
N ALA A 169 34.69 23.47 -0.44
CA ALA A 169 35.36 22.53 -1.33
C ALA A 169 35.53 21.15 -0.69
N MET A 170 35.91 21.10 0.59
CA MET A 170 36.04 19.86 1.35
C MET A 170 34.68 19.14 1.51
N LEU A 171 33.61 19.88 1.83
CA LEU A 171 32.25 19.34 1.91
C LEU A 171 31.75 18.81 0.57
N LYS A 172 31.99 19.52 -0.55
CA LYS A 172 31.66 19.04 -1.90
C LYS A 172 32.35 17.70 -2.21
N LYS A 173 33.65 17.58 -1.88
CA LYS A 173 34.40 16.33 -2.08
C LYS A 173 33.81 15.18 -1.26
N GLN A 174 33.45 15.41 0.01
CA GLN A 174 32.81 14.40 0.85
C GLN A 174 31.44 13.95 0.29
N ILE A 175 30.65 14.89 -0.26
CA ILE A 175 29.38 14.58 -0.92
C ILE A 175 29.61 13.75 -2.19
N GLU A 176 30.63 14.04 -3.00
CA GLU A 176 30.97 13.23 -4.17
C GLU A 176 31.46 11.82 -3.81
N GLU A 177 32.22 11.66 -2.72
CA GLU A 177 32.68 10.36 -2.23
C GLU A 177 31.50 9.53 -1.70
N MET A 178 30.62 10.14 -0.89
CA MET A 178 29.38 9.52 -0.41
C MET A 178 28.42 9.16 -1.54
N ALA A 179 28.32 9.97 -2.59
CA ALA A 179 27.49 9.68 -3.77
C ALA A 179 28.03 8.51 -4.60
N LYS A 180 29.36 8.30 -4.65
CA LYS A 180 29.96 7.12 -5.30
C LYS A 180 29.65 5.85 -4.51
N GLU A 181 29.79 5.89 -3.18
CA GLU A 181 29.45 4.77 -2.30
C GLU A 181 27.95 4.42 -2.37
N PHE A 182 27.06 5.41 -2.30
CA PHE A 182 25.63 5.22 -2.43
C PHE A 182 25.24 4.57 -3.76
N ASN A 183 25.84 4.99 -4.88
CA ASN A 183 25.58 4.37 -6.19
C ASN A 183 26.12 2.94 -6.30
N ALA A 184 27.27 2.63 -5.69
CA ALA A 184 27.79 1.26 -5.64
C ALA A 184 26.87 0.33 -4.83
N ASN A 185 26.45 0.78 -3.64
CA ASN A 185 25.51 0.05 -2.77
C ASN A 185 24.14 -0.11 -3.45
N LYS A 186 23.66 0.91 -4.18
CA LYS A 186 22.43 0.82 -4.97
C LYS A 186 22.47 -0.33 -5.98
N VAL A 187 23.54 -0.44 -6.78
CA VAL A 187 23.68 -1.51 -7.78
C VAL A 187 23.69 -2.89 -7.12
N HIS A 188 24.36 -3.04 -5.96
CA HIS A 188 24.34 -4.27 -5.18
C HIS A 188 22.91 -4.66 -4.76
N PHE A 189 22.14 -3.72 -4.20
CA PHE A 189 20.76 -3.98 -3.79
C PHE A 189 19.82 -4.26 -4.98
N GLU A 190 20.02 -3.61 -6.13
CA GLU A 190 19.26 -3.90 -7.36
C GLU A 190 19.49 -5.35 -7.85
N ASP A 191 20.72 -5.86 -7.82
CA ASP A 191 21.01 -7.26 -8.15
C ASP A 191 20.53 -8.26 -7.07
N GLU A 192 20.57 -7.91 -5.78
CA GLU A 192 19.99 -8.75 -4.71
C GLU A 192 18.47 -8.88 -4.85
N ILE A 193 17.77 -7.76 -5.08
CA ILE A 193 16.31 -7.75 -5.32
C ILE A 193 15.98 -8.63 -6.53
N ARG A 194 16.74 -8.50 -7.62
CA ARG A 194 16.57 -9.29 -8.84
C ARG A 194 16.79 -10.79 -8.62
N GLN A 195 17.77 -11.15 -7.79
CA GLN A 195 18.00 -12.55 -7.39
C GLN A 195 16.86 -13.10 -6.52
N GLN A 196 16.31 -12.30 -5.59
CA GLN A 196 15.17 -12.72 -4.77
C GLN A 196 13.89 -12.87 -5.60
N GLN A 197 13.61 -11.93 -6.51
CA GLN A 197 12.49 -12.02 -7.46
C GLN A 197 12.55 -13.32 -8.26
N LYS A 198 13.71 -13.64 -8.87
CA LYS A 198 13.86 -14.90 -9.61
C LYS A 198 13.57 -16.13 -8.74
N ARG A 199 14.10 -16.21 -7.51
CA ARG A 199 13.83 -17.34 -6.61
C ARG A 199 12.34 -17.48 -6.27
N TYR A 200 11.61 -16.36 -6.20
CA TYR A 200 10.17 -16.34 -5.94
C TYR A 200 9.36 -16.79 -7.16
N ASP A 201 9.76 -16.37 -8.38
CA ASP A 201 9.16 -16.83 -9.63
C ASP A 201 9.41 -18.33 -9.88
N ASP A 202 10.63 -18.81 -9.60
CA ASP A 202 11.00 -20.24 -9.66
C ASP A 202 10.13 -21.07 -8.68
N LEU A 203 9.89 -20.55 -7.47
CA LEU A 203 9.04 -21.19 -6.45
C LEU A 203 7.55 -21.23 -6.84
N ILE A 204 7.00 -20.12 -7.35
CA ILE A 204 5.62 -20.07 -7.87
C ILE A 204 5.44 -21.04 -9.04
N THR A 205 6.45 -21.16 -9.90
CA THR A 205 6.42 -22.10 -11.04
C THR A 205 6.39 -23.55 -10.55
N HIS A 206 7.17 -23.88 -9.51
CA HIS A 206 7.13 -25.21 -8.88
C HIS A 206 5.76 -25.52 -8.27
N GLN A 207 5.20 -24.61 -7.45
CA GLN A 207 3.89 -24.80 -6.83
C GLN A 207 2.77 -24.98 -7.84
N LYS A 208 2.81 -24.26 -8.97
CA LYS A 208 1.84 -24.47 -10.07
C LYS A 208 1.95 -25.86 -10.68
N ALA A 209 3.16 -26.30 -11.01
CA ALA A 209 3.39 -27.63 -11.57
C ALA A 209 2.95 -28.76 -10.61
N GLU A 210 3.20 -28.61 -9.31
CA GLU A 210 2.68 -29.53 -8.28
C GLU A 210 1.15 -29.50 -8.22
N THR A 211 0.53 -28.32 -8.20
CA THR A 211 -0.94 -28.16 -8.15
C THR A 211 -1.61 -28.79 -9.38
N GLU A 212 -1.07 -28.58 -10.58
CA GLU A 212 -1.52 -29.22 -11.81
C GLU A 212 -1.32 -30.75 -11.81
N SER A 213 -0.32 -31.27 -11.09
CA SER A 213 -0.10 -32.71 -10.91
C SER A 213 -1.17 -33.30 -9.98
N TYR A 214 -1.43 -32.65 -8.83
CA TYR A 214 -2.51 -33.04 -7.92
C TYR A 214 -3.88 -32.97 -8.59
N HIS A 215 -4.16 -31.94 -9.40
CA HIS A 215 -5.44 -31.84 -10.12
C HIS A 215 -5.65 -33.02 -11.07
N ARG A 216 -4.64 -33.37 -11.88
CA ARG A 216 -4.69 -34.53 -12.79
C ARG A 216 -4.87 -35.87 -12.07
N ILE A 217 -4.35 -36.02 -10.85
CA ILE A 217 -4.60 -37.20 -10.01
C ILE A 217 -6.06 -37.24 -9.55
N ILE A 218 -6.62 -36.11 -9.12
CA ILE A 218 -8.02 -36.00 -8.67
C ILE A 218 -9.01 -36.22 -9.83
N GLU A 219 -8.77 -35.61 -10.99
CA GLU A 219 -9.56 -35.81 -12.21
C GLU A 219 -9.63 -37.30 -12.59
N ARG A 220 -8.47 -37.96 -12.63
CA ARG A 220 -8.39 -39.40 -12.90
C ARG A 220 -9.15 -40.24 -11.88
N GLN A 221 -9.00 -39.95 -10.58
CA GLN A 221 -9.74 -40.67 -9.53
C GLN A 221 -11.26 -40.47 -9.63
N ALA A 222 -11.71 -39.27 -10.04
CA ALA A 222 -13.13 -38.99 -10.28
C ALA A 222 -13.67 -39.76 -11.50
N GLU A 223 -12.87 -39.92 -12.55
CA GLU A 223 -13.25 -40.71 -13.72
C GLU A 223 -13.27 -42.22 -13.41
N GLU A 224 -12.25 -42.76 -12.74
CA GLU A 224 -12.22 -44.16 -12.26
C GLU A 224 -13.42 -44.47 -11.32
N ALA A 225 -13.79 -43.52 -10.44
CA ALA A 225 -14.96 -43.65 -9.58
C ALA A 225 -16.30 -43.58 -10.35
N LYS A 226 -16.37 -42.78 -11.42
CA LYS A 226 -17.54 -42.66 -12.30
C LYS A 226 -17.75 -43.94 -13.12
N GLU A 227 -16.68 -44.52 -13.68
CA GLU A 227 -16.74 -45.82 -14.36
C GLU A 227 -17.19 -46.93 -13.39
N MET A 228 -16.62 -46.97 -12.18
CA MET A 228 -17.02 -47.91 -11.14
C MET A 228 -18.50 -47.78 -10.78
N ARG A 229 -19.00 -46.55 -10.62
CA ARG A 229 -20.42 -46.28 -10.35
C ARG A 229 -21.32 -46.73 -11.50
N GLN A 230 -20.96 -46.42 -12.76
CA GLN A 230 -21.72 -46.88 -13.93
C GLN A 230 -21.75 -48.41 -14.03
N SER A 231 -20.65 -49.09 -13.69
CA SER A 231 -20.61 -50.55 -13.62
C SER A 231 -21.54 -51.11 -12.53
N GLN A 232 -21.58 -50.49 -11.35
CA GLN A 232 -22.50 -50.86 -10.27
C GLN A 232 -23.96 -50.61 -10.65
N GLU A 233 -24.29 -49.46 -11.24
CA GLU A 233 -25.64 -49.15 -11.72
C GLU A 233 -26.11 -50.14 -12.78
N ALA A 234 -25.25 -50.54 -13.72
CA ALA A 234 -25.54 -51.58 -14.71
C ALA A 234 -25.75 -52.98 -14.07
N GLN A 235 -24.96 -53.35 -13.06
CA GLN A 235 -25.14 -54.61 -12.31
C GLN A 235 -26.47 -54.63 -11.55
N VAL A 236 -26.87 -53.50 -10.93
CA VAL A 236 -28.17 -53.38 -10.25
C VAL A 236 -29.32 -53.49 -11.25
N GLN A 237 -29.24 -52.83 -12.41
CA GLN A 237 -30.25 -52.96 -13.47
C GLN A 237 -30.37 -54.40 -13.99
N GLN A 238 -29.24 -55.09 -14.20
CA GLN A 238 -29.25 -56.50 -14.62
C GLN A 238 -29.89 -57.41 -13.56
N MET A 239 -29.62 -57.18 -12.27
CA MET A 239 -30.24 -57.90 -11.16
C MET A 239 -31.74 -57.61 -11.05
N GLN A 240 -32.18 -56.36 -11.29
CA GLN A 240 -33.60 -55.99 -11.35
C GLN A 240 -34.32 -56.72 -12.49
N GLN A 241 -33.76 -56.74 -13.71
CA GLN A 241 -34.35 -57.49 -14.84
C GLN A 241 -34.44 -59.00 -14.58
N GLN A 242 -33.44 -59.59 -13.91
CA GLN A 242 -33.50 -60.99 -13.48
C GLN A 242 -34.62 -61.24 -12.45
N LEU A 243 -34.79 -60.33 -11.49
CA LEU A 243 -35.86 -60.40 -10.49
C LEU A 243 -37.25 -60.23 -11.11
N GLU A 244 -37.43 -59.28 -12.04
CA GLU A 244 -38.68 -59.11 -12.79
C GLU A 244 -39.03 -60.35 -13.62
N THR A 245 -38.04 -60.91 -14.32
CA THR A 245 -38.22 -62.15 -15.10
C THR A 245 -38.66 -63.31 -14.21
N MET A 246 -38.02 -63.47 -13.04
CA MET A 246 -38.38 -64.48 -12.03
C MET A 246 -39.78 -64.25 -11.45
N GLN A 247 -40.18 -63.00 -11.21
CA GLN A 247 -41.52 -62.64 -10.74
C GLN A 247 -42.58 -62.94 -11.81
N GLN A 248 -42.32 -62.63 -13.08
CA GLN A 248 -43.20 -62.94 -14.20
C GLN A 248 -43.37 -64.45 -14.39
N GLU A 249 -42.28 -65.23 -14.32
CA GLU A 249 -42.35 -66.70 -14.40
C GLU A 249 -43.11 -67.30 -13.21
N HIS A 250 -42.83 -66.85 -11.99
CA HIS A 250 -43.55 -67.29 -10.79
C HIS A 250 -45.04 -66.90 -10.82
N GLN A 251 -45.39 -65.74 -11.39
CA GLN A 251 -46.78 -65.36 -11.61
C GLN A 251 -47.45 -66.24 -12.69
N ARG A 252 -46.76 -66.54 -13.80
CA ARG A 252 -47.27 -67.45 -14.84
C ARG A 252 -47.52 -68.85 -14.25
N LEU A 253 -46.62 -69.36 -13.42
CA LEU A 253 -46.78 -70.62 -12.69
C LEU A 253 -47.95 -70.57 -11.69
N ARG A 254 -48.18 -69.43 -11.01
CA ARG A 254 -49.37 -69.22 -10.17
C ARG A 254 -50.66 -69.25 -10.99
N ASP A 255 -50.68 -68.65 -12.18
CA ASP A 255 -51.87 -68.61 -13.03
C ASP A 255 -52.14 -69.97 -13.72
N GLU A 256 -51.11 -70.72 -14.08
CA GLU A 256 -51.21 -72.13 -14.49
C GLU A 256 -51.76 -73.00 -13.35
N MET A 257 -51.24 -72.83 -12.12
CA MET A 257 -51.75 -73.52 -10.93
C MET A 257 -53.19 -73.13 -10.61
N ALA A 258 -53.55 -71.84 -10.70
CA ALA A 258 -54.87 -71.33 -10.39
C ALA A 258 -55.91 -71.74 -11.46
N THR A 259 -55.53 -71.77 -12.74
CA THR A 259 -56.42 -72.27 -13.82
C THR A 259 -56.63 -73.78 -13.69
N LYS A 260 -55.58 -74.56 -13.37
CA LYS A 260 -55.71 -75.99 -13.05
C LYS A 260 -56.61 -76.23 -11.83
N THR A 261 -56.34 -75.56 -10.71
CA THR A 261 -57.16 -75.62 -9.48
C THR A 261 -58.61 -75.20 -9.76
N LYS A 262 -58.84 -74.21 -10.63
CA LYS A 262 -60.19 -73.79 -11.05
C LYS A 262 -60.87 -74.84 -11.92
N ALA A 263 -60.15 -75.53 -12.80
CA ALA A 263 -60.69 -76.65 -13.58
C ALA A 263 -61.03 -77.86 -12.70
N GLU A 264 -60.18 -78.18 -11.73
CA GLU A 264 -60.42 -79.21 -10.70
C GLU A 264 -61.61 -78.83 -9.81
N ALA A 265 -61.69 -77.59 -9.34
CA ALA A 265 -62.82 -77.06 -8.58
C ALA A 265 -64.11 -77.01 -9.41
N GLN A 266 -64.06 -76.73 -10.72
CA GLN A 266 -65.22 -76.80 -11.62
C GLN A 266 -65.62 -78.25 -11.92
N ALA A 267 -64.70 -79.20 -11.97
CA ALA A 267 -65.02 -80.63 -12.07
C ALA A 267 -65.67 -81.13 -10.77
N MET A 268 -65.12 -80.74 -9.61
CA MET A 268 -65.69 -81.02 -8.30
C MET A 268 -67.05 -80.33 -8.11
N GLN A 269 -67.21 -79.08 -8.56
CA GLN A 269 -68.49 -78.38 -8.52
C GLN A 269 -69.50 -79.00 -9.49
N ARG A 270 -69.12 -79.48 -10.67
CA ARG A 270 -70.03 -80.23 -11.56
C ARG A 270 -70.44 -81.58 -10.95
N ALA A 271 -69.53 -82.27 -10.25
CA ALA A 271 -69.87 -83.48 -9.50
C ALA A 271 -70.81 -83.18 -8.31
N LEU A 272 -70.55 -82.07 -7.60
CA LEU A 272 -71.42 -81.57 -6.54
C LEU A 272 -72.76 -81.06 -7.08
N GLU A 273 -72.82 -80.46 -8.27
CA GLU A 273 -74.04 -80.02 -8.94
C GLU A 273 -74.85 -81.21 -9.48
N ALA A 274 -74.19 -82.28 -9.95
CA ALA A 274 -74.86 -83.54 -10.27
C ALA A 274 -75.42 -84.22 -9.00
N SER A 275 -74.65 -84.24 -7.90
CA SER A 275 -75.10 -84.70 -6.59
C SER A 275 -76.26 -83.83 -6.05
N ASN A 276 -76.14 -82.51 -6.17
CA ASN A 276 -77.15 -81.56 -5.74
C ASN A 276 -78.37 -81.57 -6.66
N GLN A 277 -78.25 -81.94 -7.94
CA GLN A 277 -79.40 -82.20 -8.82
C GLN A 277 -80.10 -83.52 -8.46
N ALA A 278 -79.35 -84.55 -8.05
CA ALA A 278 -79.96 -85.75 -7.46
C ALA A 278 -80.68 -85.42 -6.14
N GLN A 279 -80.14 -84.51 -5.33
CA GLN A 279 -80.83 -83.97 -4.15
C GLN A 279 -81.96 -82.99 -4.50
N LEU A 280 -81.90 -82.21 -5.59
CA LEU A 280 -82.98 -81.31 -6.03
C LEU A 280 -84.12 -82.05 -6.70
N ALA A 281 -83.86 -83.20 -7.33
CA ALA A 281 -84.90 -84.15 -7.71
C ALA A 281 -85.65 -84.70 -6.48
N LEU A 282 -85.00 -84.72 -5.30
CA LEU A 282 -85.60 -85.01 -4.01
C LEU A 282 -86.27 -83.78 -3.36
N MET A 283 -85.70 -82.58 -3.55
CA MET A 283 -85.99 -81.36 -2.79
C MET A 283 -86.86 -80.33 -3.51
N ASN A 284 -87.09 -80.46 -4.83
CA ASN A 284 -88.15 -79.75 -5.59
C ASN A 284 -89.58 -80.19 -5.19
N LYS A 285 -89.73 -80.69 -3.96
CA LYS A 285 -90.98 -80.95 -3.25
C LYS A 285 -91.33 -79.84 -2.25
N MET A 286 -90.42 -78.86 -2.01
CA MET A 286 -90.59 -77.79 -1.00
C MET A 286 -89.95 -76.44 -1.41
N VAL A 287 -90.80 -75.42 -1.67
CA VAL A 287 -90.85 -74.04 -1.09
C VAL A 287 -89.52 -73.28 -0.78
N GLU A 288 -89.35 -71.94 -0.88
CA GLU A 288 -89.88 -70.78 -1.64
C GLU A 288 -89.19 -69.46 -1.10
N ILE A 289 -89.20 -68.33 -1.82
CA ILE A 289 -89.08 -66.91 -1.33
C ILE A 289 -87.69 -66.29 -0.88
N GLN A 290 -87.10 -65.46 -1.77
CA GLN A 290 -86.63 -64.03 -1.68
C GLN A 290 -85.65 -63.42 -0.62
N SER A 291 -84.36 -63.28 -1.00
CA SER A 291 -83.53 -62.05 -1.26
C SER A 291 -83.56 -60.67 -0.51
N ARG A 292 -82.36 -60.27 -0.01
CA ARG A 292 -81.54 -59.01 -0.20
C ARG A 292 -81.59 -57.73 0.74
N PRO A 293 -80.49 -56.91 0.84
CA PRO A 293 -80.29 -55.65 1.63
C PRO A 293 -80.06 -54.36 0.75
N PRO A 294 -79.75 -53.13 1.28
CA PRO A 294 -78.32 -52.63 1.42
C PRO A 294 -78.00 -51.40 2.38
N THR A 295 -76.74 -50.90 2.37
CA THR A 295 -76.22 -49.51 2.72
C THR A 295 -76.08 -49.07 4.21
N VAL A 296 -75.41 -47.96 4.64
CA VAL A 296 -75.13 -46.59 4.05
C VAL A 296 -73.87 -45.85 4.68
N ILE A 297 -73.47 -44.67 4.13
CA ILE A 297 -72.77 -43.45 4.70
C ILE A 297 -71.31 -43.53 5.30
N GLU A 298 -70.45 -42.48 5.41
CA GLU A 298 -70.41 -41.07 4.89
C GLU A 298 -69.01 -40.35 4.84
N GLN A 299 -68.97 -39.21 4.12
CA GLN A 299 -68.19 -37.94 4.26
C GLN A 299 -66.75 -37.83 4.87
N SER A 300 -65.83 -37.41 3.99
CA SER A 300 -64.86 -36.26 4.08
C SER A 300 -64.41 -35.61 5.41
N ARG A 301 -63.11 -35.27 5.48
CA ARG A 301 -62.55 -34.05 6.11
C ARG A 301 -61.28 -33.57 5.40
N ARG A 302 -60.83 -32.33 5.66
CA ARG A 302 -59.50 -31.79 5.26
C ARG A 302 -58.55 -31.71 6.49
N PRO A 303 -57.21 -31.66 6.31
CA PRO A 303 -56.30 -32.22 7.32
C PRO A 303 -54.91 -31.54 7.56
N SER A 304 -54.55 -31.35 8.83
CA SER A 304 -53.19 -30.99 9.31
C SER A 304 -52.13 -32.07 9.07
N CYS A 305 -50.85 -31.70 9.12
CA CYS A 305 -49.76 -32.50 8.54
C CYS A 305 -48.80 -33.25 9.49
N PHE A 306 -48.40 -32.73 10.67
CA PHE A 306 -47.23 -33.23 11.42
C PHE A 306 -47.46 -33.44 12.94
N MET A 307 -46.67 -34.32 13.56
CA MET A 307 -46.64 -34.55 15.02
C MET A 307 -45.69 -33.54 15.72
N ALA A 308 -46.09 -33.07 16.91
CA ALA A 308 -45.22 -32.34 17.84
C ALA A 308 -43.94 -33.12 18.17
N GLY A 309 -42.82 -32.42 18.35
CA GLY A 309 -41.49 -33.01 18.52
C GLY A 309 -40.71 -33.18 17.21
N THR A 310 -41.35 -33.14 16.04
CA THR A 310 -40.67 -33.07 14.73
C THR A 310 -39.77 -31.83 14.70
N LEU A 311 -38.50 -31.97 14.27
CA LEU A 311 -37.54 -30.87 14.19
C LEU A 311 -37.58 -30.18 12.82
N VAL A 312 -37.54 -28.85 12.84
CA VAL A 312 -37.49 -27.97 11.66
C VAL A 312 -36.16 -27.24 11.66
N ARG A 313 -35.44 -27.29 10.53
CA ARG A 313 -34.20 -26.53 10.33
C ARG A 313 -34.54 -25.05 10.13
N MET A 314 -34.01 -24.21 11.01
CA MET A 314 -34.13 -22.76 10.95
C MET A 314 -33.12 -22.17 9.95
N ALA A 315 -33.40 -20.97 9.44
CA ALA A 315 -32.53 -20.29 8.48
C ALA A 315 -31.16 -19.87 9.05
N ASP A 316 -31.03 -19.78 10.38
CA ASP A 316 -29.75 -19.57 11.07
C ASP A 316 -28.92 -20.87 11.26
N GLY A 317 -29.46 -22.01 10.82
CA GLY A 317 -28.83 -23.33 10.93
C GLY A 317 -29.19 -24.11 12.20
N THR A 318 -29.92 -23.53 13.15
CA THR A 318 -30.41 -24.23 14.34
C THR A 318 -31.60 -25.16 14.04
N ASP A 319 -31.93 -26.08 14.96
CA ASP A 319 -33.14 -26.91 14.87
C ASP A 319 -34.17 -26.48 15.93
N LYS A 320 -35.43 -26.28 15.51
CA LYS A 320 -36.55 -25.87 16.37
C LYS A 320 -37.69 -26.88 16.26
N SER A 321 -38.30 -27.28 17.37
CA SER A 321 -39.44 -28.20 17.36
C SER A 321 -40.66 -27.57 16.68
N ILE A 322 -41.39 -28.32 15.85
CA ILE A 322 -42.52 -27.83 15.05
C ILE A 322 -43.60 -27.12 15.88
N GLU A 323 -43.88 -27.60 17.10
CA GLU A 323 -44.85 -27.02 18.02
C GLU A 323 -44.40 -25.69 18.66
N LYS A 324 -43.17 -25.24 18.36
CA LYS A 324 -42.57 -23.98 18.80
C LYS A 324 -42.28 -23.02 17.63
N ILE A 325 -42.66 -23.39 16.42
CA ILE A 325 -42.63 -22.50 15.26
C ILE A 325 -43.76 -21.47 15.41
N GLN A 326 -43.49 -20.23 15.03
CA GLN A 326 -44.40 -19.09 15.09
C GLN A 326 -44.52 -18.42 13.72
N VAL A 327 -45.66 -17.77 13.45
CA VAL A 327 -45.79 -16.93 12.24
C VAL A 327 -44.76 -15.81 12.30
N GLY A 328 -43.94 -15.67 11.25
CA GLY A 328 -42.78 -14.79 11.21
C GLY A 328 -41.43 -15.46 11.50
N ASP A 329 -41.38 -16.71 11.97
CA ASP A 329 -40.14 -17.50 11.99
C ASP A 329 -39.57 -17.68 10.57
N ILE A 330 -38.25 -17.79 10.46
CA ILE A 330 -37.55 -18.01 9.19
C ILE A 330 -36.93 -19.41 9.19
N VAL A 331 -37.46 -20.29 8.34
CA VAL A 331 -37.07 -21.70 8.20
C VAL A 331 -36.23 -21.93 6.94
N MET A 332 -35.50 -23.03 6.87
CA MET A 332 -34.65 -23.39 5.73
C MET A 332 -35.42 -24.19 4.68
N GLY A 333 -35.53 -23.66 3.46
CA GLY A 333 -36.08 -24.37 2.30
C GLY A 333 -35.05 -25.31 1.64
N ALA A 334 -35.53 -26.21 0.77
CA ALA A 334 -34.75 -27.30 0.17
C ALA A 334 -33.47 -26.89 -0.60
N SER A 335 -33.36 -25.62 -1.01
CA SER A 335 -32.20 -25.05 -1.70
C SER A 335 -31.33 -24.15 -0.80
N ASN A 336 -31.35 -24.37 0.52
CA ASN A 336 -30.77 -23.48 1.54
C ASN A 336 -31.26 -22.01 1.43
N GLN A 337 -32.52 -21.81 1.04
CA GLN A 337 -33.13 -20.48 0.96
C GLN A 337 -33.98 -20.20 2.21
N PRO A 338 -33.91 -18.99 2.80
CA PRO A 338 -34.73 -18.62 3.96
C PRO A 338 -36.19 -18.38 3.55
N HIS A 339 -37.11 -19.15 4.12
CA HIS A 339 -38.56 -19.03 3.92
C HIS A 339 -39.22 -18.53 5.21
N VAL A 340 -40.12 -17.55 5.12
CA VAL A 340 -40.83 -17.01 6.30
C VAL A 340 -42.17 -17.74 6.49
N VAL A 341 -42.45 -18.18 7.72
CA VAL A 341 -43.70 -18.86 8.08
C VAL A 341 -44.86 -17.86 8.07
N MET A 342 -45.80 -18.04 7.12
CA MET A 342 -46.95 -17.13 6.93
C MET A 342 -48.21 -17.53 7.70
N PHE A 343 -48.38 -18.81 8.03
CA PHE A 343 -49.55 -19.34 8.71
C PHE A 343 -49.17 -20.59 9.50
N LEU A 344 -49.98 -20.95 10.50
CA LEU A 344 -49.86 -22.18 11.28
C LEU A 344 -51.22 -22.87 11.32
N ASP A 345 -51.29 -24.08 10.81
CA ASP A 345 -52.47 -24.94 10.90
C ASP A 345 -52.28 -25.95 12.04
N VAL A 346 -53.12 -25.87 13.07
CA VAL A 346 -52.98 -26.61 14.34
C VAL A 346 -54.30 -27.30 14.66
N GLU A 347 -54.51 -28.46 14.04
CA GLU A 347 -55.62 -29.35 14.39
C GLU A 347 -55.21 -30.34 15.50
N GLN A 348 -56.21 -30.90 16.19
CA GLN A 348 -56.00 -32.01 17.11
C GLN A 348 -55.97 -33.33 16.35
N LEU A 349 -55.01 -34.21 16.66
CA LEU A 349 -54.78 -35.47 15.92
C LEU A 349 -55.73 -36.61 16.37
N GLU A 350 -56.99 -36.28 16.67
CA GLU A 350 -58.02 -37.14 17.30
C GLU A 350 -58.13 -38.55 16.69
N GLY A 351 -57.39 -39.52 17.23
CA GLY A 351 -57.40 -40.91 16.76
C GLY A 351 -56.92 -41.12 15.31
N ARG A 352 -56.28 -40.12 14.68
CA ARG A 352 -55.82 -40.20 13.28
C ARG A 352 -54.57 -41.07 13.16
N TYR A 353 -54.52 -41.87 12.10
CA TYR A 353 -53.31 -42.63 11.76
C TYR A 353 -52.19 -41.67 11.35
N LEU A 354 -51.01 -41.93 11.90
CA LEU A 354 -49.76 -41.30 11.51
C LEU A 354 -48.89 -42.30 10.77
N TYR A 355 -48.06 -41.79 9.88
CA TYR A 355 -47.24 -42.53 8.95
C TYR A 355 -45.78 -42.10 9.09
N GLY A 356 -44.88 -43.03 8.78
CA GLY A 356 -43.44 -42.80 8.65
C GLY A 356 -43.00 -43.13 7.22
N ILE A 357 -41.89 -42.54 6.78
CA ILE A 357 -41.21 -42.93 5.55
C ILE A 357 -39.97 -43.70 5.94
N ASN A 358 -39.73 -44.86 5.29
CA ASN A 358 -38.70 -45.83 5.67
C ASN A 358 -38.84 -46.20 7.16
N ASP A 359 -37.73 -46.40 7.87
CA ASP A 359 -37.69 -46.83 9.27
C ASP A 359 -37.90 -45.70 10.30
N PHE A 360 -38.32 -44.49 9.87
CA PHE A 360 -38.58 -43.40 10.81
C PHE A 360 -39.90 -43.62 11.59
N PRO A 361 -39.93 -43.34 12.91
CA PRO A 361 -41.16 -43.38 13.70
C PRO A 361 -42.26 -42.51 13.08
N PRO A 362 -43.55 -42.92 13.12
CA PRO A 362 -44.62 -42.18 12.46
C PRO A 362 -44.72 -40.73 12.93
N PHE A 363 -44.69 -39.76 12.00
CA PHE A 363 -44.58 -38.33 12.32
C PHE A 363 -45.44 -37.39 11.45
N PHE A 364 -46.12 -37.90 10.42
CA PHE A 364 -47.02 -37.13 9.56
C PHE A 364 -48.37 -37.85 9.32
N THR A 365 -49.42 -37.14 8.89
CA THR A 365 -50.75 -37.71 8.60
C THR A 365 -50.86 -38.28 7.18
N SER A 366 -51.86 -39.11 6.87
CA SER A 366 -52.09 -39.70 5.53
C SER A 366 -52.20 -38.70 4.37
N GLU A 367 -52.32 -37.42 4.70
CA GLU A 367 -52.74 -36.35 3.81
C GLU A 367 -51.67 -35.26 3.62
N HIS A 368 -50.49 -35.43 4.24
CA HIS A 368 -49.39 -34.50 4.04
C HIS A 368 -48.88 -34.58 2.59
N VAL A 369 -48.82 -33.42 1.92
CA VAL A 369 -48.36 -33.34 0.52
C VAL A 369 -46.84 -33.44 0.48
N PHE A 370 -46.34 -34.52 -0.12
CA PHE A 370 -44.92 -34.72 -0.37
C PHE A 370 -44.48 -34.04 -1.66
N LEU A 371 -43.40 -33.26 -1.57
CA LEU A 371 -42.60 -32.86 -2.72
C LEU A 371 -41.81 -34.09 -3.21
N THR A 372 -41.91 -34.40 -4.50
CA THR A 372 -41.26 -35.56 -5.12
C THR A 372 -40.10 -35.12 -6.03
N SER A 373 -39.42 -36.07 -6.67
CA SER A 373 -38.44 -35.78 -7.73
C SER A 373 -39.06 -35.13 -8.97
N ASP A 374 -40.36 -35.32 -9.16
CA ASP A 374 -41.08 -35.01 -10.40
C ASP A 374 -41.92 -33.71 -10.25
N GLY A 375 -42.00 -33.17 -9.03
CA GLY A 375 -42.85 -32.05 -8.60
C GLY A 375 -43.80 -32.44 -7.48
#